data_AF-A0A2D7XHR3-F1
#
_entry.id   AF-A0A2D7XHR3-F1
#
_cell.length_a   1.000
_cell.length_b   1.000
_cell.length_c   1.000
_cell.angle_alpha   90.00
_cell.angle_beta   90.00
_cell.angle_gamma   90.00
#
_symmetry.space_group_name_H-M   'P 1'
#
loop_
_entity.id
_entity.type
_entity.pdbx_description
1 polymer ?
#
loop_
_entity_poly.entity_id
_entity_poly.type
_entity_poly.pdbx_seq_one_letter_code
_entity_poly.pdbx_strand_id
1 'polypeptide(L)' 'MKLNEYRGRRGWSYSELARQVGAPHATVARRWCLPRGHKDRLIPNENYMDKIILLTNGEVMPNDFYVRHD' A
#
# COMPACT_ATOMS: atom_id res chain seq x y z
N MET A 1 -2.12 -6.11 6.61
CA MET A 1 -2.29 -4.73 6.11
C MET A 1 -3.00 -4.87 4.79
N LYS A 2 -4.13 -4.20 4.62
CA LYS A 2 -5.07 -4.44 3.51
C LYS A 2 -4.44 -4.27 2.13
N LEU A 3 -3.51 -3.32 1.96
CA LEU A 3 -2.77 -3.15 0.69
C LEU A 3 -1.90 -4.37 0.34
N ASN A 4 -1.26 -4.99 1.33
CA ASN A 4 -0.43 -6.18 1.13
C ASN A 4 -1.28 -7.39 0.70
N GLU A 5 -2.47 -7.53 1.30
CA GLU A 5 -3.45 -8.55 0.96
C GLU A 5 -4.05 -8.30 -0.43
N TYR A 6 -4.35 -7.03 -0.76
CA TYR A 6 -4.85 -6.62 -2.08
C TYR A 6 -3.89 -7.05 -3.20
N ARG A 7 -2.60 -6.65 -3.10
CA ARG A 7 -1.60 -7.05 -4.11
C ARG A 7 -1.46 -8.57 -4.17
N GLY A 8 -1.57 -9.27 -3.03
CA GLY A 8 -1.42 -10.73 -2.94
C GLY A 8 -2.52 -11.46 -3.69
N ARG A 9 -3.78 -11.05 -3.50
CA ARG A 9 -4.94 -11.60 -4.24
C ARG A 9 -4.85 -11.37 -5.75
N ARG A 10 -4.18 -10.30 -6.17
CA ARG A 10 -3.90 -9.98 -7.58
C ARG A 10 -2.67 -10.71 -8.15
N GLY A 11 -1.89 -11.43 -7.33
CA GLY A 11 -0.63 -12.03 -7.74
C GLY A 11 0.48 -11.01 -8.03
N TRP A 12 0.37 -9.79 -7.51
CA TRP A 12 1.32 -8.71 -7.79
C TRP A 12 2.53 -8.74 -6.85
N SER A 13 3.70 -8.57 -7.46
CA SER A 13 4.95 -8.24 -6.76
C SER A 13 4.92 -6.79 -6.24
N TYR A 14 5.87 -6.43 -5.38
CA TYR A 14 6.00 -5.03 -4.93
C TYR A 14 6.38 -4.09 -6.09
N SER A 15 7.16 -4.57 -7.06
CA SER A 15 7.49 -3.81 -8.27
C SER A 15 6.26 -3.56 -9.12
N GLU A 16 5.38 -4.55 -9.22
CA GLU A 16 4.13 -4.41 -9.96
C GLU A 16 3.19 -3.43 -9.26
N LEU A 17 3.03 -3.52 -7.93
CA LEU A 17 2.28 -2.52 -7.18
C LEU A 17 2.85 -1.11 -7.39
N ALA A 18 4.18 -0.96 -7.33
CA ALA A 18 4.83 0.32 -7.59
C ALA A 18 4.53 0.84 -8.99
N ARG A 19 4.58 -0.02 -10.02
CA ARG A 19 4.23 0.33 -11.40
C ARG A 19 2.79 0.82 -11.52
N GLN A 20 1.85 0.12 -10.89
CA GLN A 20 0.42 0.45 -10.94
C GLN A 20 0.09 1.82 -10.32
N VAL A 21 0.77 2.20 -9.24
CA VAL A 21 0.57 3.52 -8.60
C VAL A 21 1.61 4.57 -9.03
N GLY A 22 2.48 4.25 -9.99
CA GLY A 22 3.54 5.14 -10.47
C GLY A 22 4.57 5.53 -9.41
N ALA A 23 4.87 4.64 -8.46
CA ALA A 23 5.97 4.81 -7.52
C ALA A 23 7.32 4.44 -8.17
N PRO A 24 8.39 5.20 -7.89
CA PRO A 24 9.67 5.04 -8.59
C PRO A 24 10.38 3.71 -8.27
N HIS A 25 10.17 3.16 -7.07
CA HIS A 25 10.88 1.97 -6.60
C HIS A 25 9.96 1.00 -5.86
N ALA A 26 10.16 -0.30 -6.11
CA ALA A 26 9.48 -1.39 -5.41
C ALA A 26 9.65 -1.34 -3.89
N THR A 27 10.80 -0.84 -3.42
CA THR A 27 11.10 -0.70 -1.99
C THR A 27 10.09 0.20 -1.28
N VAL A 28 9.63 1.27 -1.92
CA VAL A 28 8.63 2.18 -1.33
C VAL A 28 7.28 1.48 -1.19
N ALA A 29 6.83 0.79 -2.26
CA ALA A 29 5.60 -0.01 -2.23
C ALA A 29 5.66 -1.14 -1.19
N ARG A 30 6.83 -1.79 -1.03
CA ARG A 30 7.07 -2.76 0.04
C ARG A 30 6.87 -2.13 1.42
N ARG A 31 7.41 -0.93 1.67
CA ARG A 31 7.30 -0.26 2.98
C ARG A 31 5.86 0.08 3.37
N TRP A 32 4.99 0.38 2.40
CA TRP A 32 3.55 0.57 2.63
C TRP A 32 2.81 -0.71 3.01
N CYS A 33 3.35 -1.85 2.60
CA CYS A 33 2.79 -3.17 2.88
C CYS A 33 3.24 -3.75 4.24
N LEU A 34 4.22 -3.11 4.91
CA LEU A 34 4.77 -3.60 6.17
C LEU A 34 3.76 -3.46 7.32
N PRO A 35 3.75 -4.41 8.28
CA PRO A 35 2.86 -4.34 9.44
C PRO A 35 3.22 -3.14 10.32
N ARG A 36 2.23 -2.66 11.08
CA ARG A 36 2.41 -1.63 12.10
C ARG A 36 3.53 -2.03 13.08
N GLY A 37 4.32 -1.05 13.51
CA GLY A 37 5.47 -1.27 14.41
C GLY A 37 6.74 -1.75 13.70
N HIS A 38 6.69 -2.14 12.43
CA HIS A 38 7.93 -2.43 11.69
C HIS A 38 8.75 -1.15 11.48
N LYS A 39 10.05 -1.20 11.81
CA LYS A 39 10.97 -0.04 11.77
C LYS A 39 10.99 0.69 10.42
N ASP A 40 10.90 -0.07 9.32
CA ASP A 40 10.95 0.46 7.96
C ASP A 40 9.57 0.82 7.39
N ARG A 41 8.50 0.71 8.18
CA ARG A 41 7.14 0.99 7.71
C ARG A 41 7.03 2.45 7.28
N LEU A 42 6.38 2.67 6.15
CA LEU A 42 6.07 4.00 5.64
C LEU A 42 4.57 4.11 5.36
N ILE A 43 4.01 5.30 5.55
CA ILE A 43 2.66 5.62 5.10
C ILE A 43 2.78 6.37 3.75
N PRO A 44 1.99 6.02 2.72
CA PRO A 44 1.96 6.78 1.48
C PRO A 44 1.65 8.25 1.74
N ASN A 45 2.29 9.16 0.99
CA ASN A 45 1.85 10.56 0.96
C ASN A 45 0.52 10.69 0.20
N GLU A 46 -0.08 11.88 0.23
CA GLU A 46 -1.40 12.16 -0.37
C GLU A 46 -1.50 11.68 -1.83
N ASN A 47 -0.52 12.05 -2.67
CA ASN A 47 -0.49 11.67 -4.09
C ASN A 47 -0.52 10.14 -4.32
N TYR A 48 0.20 9.35 -3.51
CA TYR A 48 0.17 7.89 -3.63
C TYR A 48 -1.06 7.28 -2.96
N MET A 49 -1.56 7.91 -1.89
CA MET A 49 -2.78 7.49 -1.23
C MET A 49 -3.97 7.55 -2.18
N ASP A 50 -4.14 8.67 -2.91
CA ASP A 50 -5.22 8.82 -3.89
C ASP A 50 -5.14 7.77 -5.00
N LYS A 51 -3.93 7.49 -5.49
CA LYS A 51 -3.71 6.44 -6.49
C LYS A 51 -4.02 5.04 -5.95
N ILE A 52 -3.70 4.76 -4.69
CA ILE A 52 -4.04 3.49 -4.04
C ILE A 52 -5.56 3.36 -3.90
N ILE A 53 -6.25 4.40 -3.45
CA ILE A 53 -7.72 4.42 -3.34
C ILE A 53 -8.34 4.15 -4.71
N LEU A 54 -7.89 4.85 -5.75
CA LEU A 54 -8.38 4.68 -7.12
C LEU A 54 -8.10 3.27 -7.66
N LEU A 55 -6.86 2.78 -7.52
CA LEU A 55 -6.44 1.45 -7.98
C LEU A 55 -7.20 0.31 -7.31
N THR A 56 -7.61 0.52 -6.06
CA THR A 56 -8.32 -0.48 -5.24
C THR A 56 -9.83 -0.26 -5.23
N ASN A 57 -10.34 0.75 -5.94
CA ASN A 57 -11.74 1.16 -5.94
C ASN A 57 -12.30 1.33 -4.50
N GLY A 58 -11.52 1.98 -3.63
CA GLY A 58 -11.88 2.20 -2.22
C GLY A 58 -11.75 0.97 -1.32
N GLU A 59 -11.27 -0.18 -1.82
CA GLU A 59 -11.02 -1.32 -0.95
C GLU A 59 -9.90 -1.01 0.05
N VAL A 60 -8.87 -0.26 -0.34
CA VAL A 60 -7.84 0.24 0.57
C VAL A 60 -8.03 1.74 0.77
N MET A 61 -8.23 2.14 2.03
CA MET A 61 -8.49 3.49 2.47
C MET A 61 -7.36 4.00 3.38
N PRO A 62 -7.23 5.33 3.59
CA PRO A 62 -6.21 5.89 4.49
C PRO A 62 -6.24 5.25 5.88
N ASN A 63 -7.45 4.96 6.38
CA ASN A 63 -7.69 4.38 7.69
C ASN A 63 -6.98 3.04 7.86
N ASP A 64 -6.81 2.25 6.78
CA ASP A 64 -6.05 0.98 6.80
C ASP A 64 -4.56 1.19 7.13
N PHE A 65 -4.05 2.42 6.98
CA PHE A 65 -2.71 2.82 7.39
C PHE A 65 -2.65 3.44 8.79
N TYR A 66 -3.75 3.98 9.34
CA TYR A 66 -3.76 4.76 10.59
C TYR A 66 -4.53 4.13 11.77
N VAL A 67 -5.49 3.25 11.52
CA VAL A 67 -6.38 2.70 12.55
C VAL A 67 -5.97 1.26 12.91
N ARG A 68 -6.10 0.88 14.19
CA ARG A 68 -6.06 -0.54 14.61
C ARG A 68 -7.44 -1.10 14.30
N HIS A 69 -7.50 -2.17 13.50
CA HIS A 69 -8.65 -3.06 13.52
C HIS A 69 -8.26 -4.19 14.47
N ASP A 70 -8.72 -4.06 15.70
CA ASP A 70 -8.67 -5.08 16.76
C ASP A 70 -9.66 -6.21 16.45
#